data_AF-A0A3P8JQ04-F1
#
_entry.id   AF-A0A3P8JQ04-F1
#
_cell.length_a   1.000
_cell.length_b   1.000
_cell.length_c   1.000
_cell.angle_alpha   90.00
_cell.angle_beta   90.00
_cell.angle_gamma   90.00
#
_symmetry.space_group_name_H-M   'P 1'
#
loop_
_entity.id
_entity.type
_entity.pdbx_description
1 polymer ?
#
loop_
_entity_poly.entity_id
_entity_poly.type
_entity_poly.pdbx_seq_one_letter_code
_entity_poly.pdbx_strand_id
1 'polypeptide(L)' 'MQDDIRAFMPYPAHPVPHAHGGPLSGMTFAVKDLFDVAGYPTGAAIRICWRSRG' A
#
# COMPACT_ATOMS: atom_id res chain seq x y z
N MET A 1 11.41 -6.85 -3.62
CA MET A 1 11.72 -5.43 -3.38
C MET A 1 12.16 -5.33 -1.93
N GLN A 2 13.43 -5.02 -1.71
CA GLN A 2 13.98 -4.77 -0.38
C GLN A 2 13.60 -3.33 0.00
N ASP A 3 13.10 -3.12 1.22
CA ASP A 3 12.79 -1.79 1.76
C ASP A 3 13.91 -1.35 2.70
N ASP A 4 14.99 -0.81 2.13
CA ASP A 4 16.21 -0.53 2.87
C ASP A 4 16.06 0.65 3.85
N ILE A 5 15.12 1.56 3.58
CA ILE A 5 14.87 2.76 4.39
C ILE A 5 13.67 2.64 5.33
N ARG A 6 13.04 1.46 5.42
CA ARG A 6 11.85 1.21 6.26
C ARG A 6 10.68 2.13 5.92
N ALA A 7 10.50 2.39 4.61
CA ALA A 7 9.41 3.18 4.04
C ALA A 7 8.07 2.44 4.03
N PHE A 8 8.04 1.14 4.31
CA PHE A 8 6.82 0.34 4.35
C PHE A 8 6.65 -0.38 5.69
N MET A 9 5.39 -0.66 6.03
CA MET A 9 5.12 -1.54 7.16
C MET A 9 5.61 -2.96 6.86
N PRO A 10 6.17 -3.68 7.85
CA PRO A 10 6.63 -5.05 7.70
C PRO A 10 5.44 -6.04 7.62
N TYR A 11 4.33 -5.61 7.04
CA TYR A 11 3.16 -6.43 6.80
C TYR A 11 3.35 -7.20 5.49
N PRO A 12 2.86 -8.45 5.43
CA PRO A 12 2.90 -9.21 4.19
C PRO A 12 2.11 -8.48 3.09
N ALA A 13 2.51 -8.69 1.84
CA ALA A 13 1.75 -8.19 0.71
C ALA A 13 0.38 -8.90 0.67
N HIS A 14 -0.69 -8.11 0.66
CA HIS A 14 -2.07 -8.53 0.60
C HIS A 14 -2.63 -7.93 -0.70
N PRO A 15 -3.23 -8.75 -1.56
CA PRO A 15 -3.85 -8.26 -2.78
C PRO A 15 -5.03 -7.36 -2.42
N VAL A 16 -5.11 -6.20 -3.06
CA VAL A 16 -6.23 -5.26 -2.91
C VAL A 16 -6.86 -5.09 -4.29
N PRO A 17 -8.20 -5.17 -4.39
CA PRO A 17 -8.89 -4.95 -5.65
C PRO A 17 -8.54 -3.57 -6.23
N HIS A 18 -8.27 -3.54 -7.53
CA HIS A 18 -8.02 -2.32 -8.28
C HIS A 18 -8.84 -2.34 -9.57
N ALA A 19 -9.08 -1.17 -10.16
CA ALA A 19 -9.79 -1.08 -11.42
C ALA A 19 -8.92 -1.63 -12.57
N HIS A 20 -9.49 -2.48 -13.42
CA HIS A 20 -8.78 -3.08 -14.56
C HIS A 20 -8.38 -2.08 -15.66
N GLY A 21 -8.97 -0.87 -15.67
CA GLY A 21 -8.75 0.14 -16.69
C GLY A 21 -8.94 1.56 -16.15
N GLY A 22 -8.45 2.53 -16.91
CA GLY A 22 -8.48 3.95 -16.55
C GLY A 22 -7.09 4.59 -16.60
N PRO A 23 -7.00 5.91 -16.38
CA PRO A 23 -5.76 6.67 -16.57
C PRO A 23 -4.63 6.28 -15.60
N LEU A 24 -4.95 5.53 -14.54
CA LEU A 24 -3.99 5.06 -13.54
C LEU A 24 -3.75 3.55 -13.61
N SER A 25 -4.34 2.85 -14.58
CA SER A 25 -4.13 1.40 -14.77
C SER A 25 -2.66 1.10 -15.09
N GLY A 26 -2.12 0.04 -14.49
CA GLY A 26 -0.71 -0.33 -14.60
C GLY A 26 0.24 0.49 -13.71
N MET A 27 -0.25 1.51 -13.00
CA MET A 27 0.54 2.24 -12.01
C MET A 27 0.43 1.57 -10.64
N THR A 28 1.47 1.76 -9.83
CA THR A 28 1.58 1.17 -8.51
C THR A 28 1.67 2.27 -7.45
N PHE A 29 0.74 2.28 -6.49
CA PHE A 29 0.62 3.38 -5.53
C PHE A 29 1.01 2.95 -4.13
N ALA A 30 1.55 3.90 -3.36
CA ALA A 30 1.72 3.77 -1.93
C ALA A 30 0.83 4.76 -1.18
N VAL A 31 0.19 4.30 -0.11
CA VAL A 31 -0.76 5.10 0.67
C VAL A 31 -0.26 5.20 2.09
N LYS A 32 -0.21 6.43 2.64
CA LYS A 32 0.18 6.67 4.04
C LYS A 32 -0.74 5.88 4.95
N ASP A 33 -0.20 5.36 6.05
CA ASP A 33 -0.90 4.59 7.09
C ASP A 33 -1.84 5.45 7.95
N LEU A 34 -2.69 6.21 7.27
CA LEU A 34 -3.74 7.07 7.80
C LEU A 34 -5.09 6.70 7.17
N PHE A 35 -5.06 6.04 6.02
CA PHE A 35 -6.24 5.60 5.30
C PHE A 35 -6.46 4.11 5.52
N ASP A 36 -7.72 3.74 5.76
CA ASP A 36 -8.09 2.33 5.84
C ASP A 36 -7.95 1.66 4.48
N VAL A 37 -7.17 0.59 4.44
CA VAL A 37 -7.01 -0.29 3.29
C VAL A 37 -7.48 -1.68 3.68
N ALA A 38 -8.45 -2.22 2.94
CA ALA A 38 -8.98 -3.55 3.21
C ALA A 38 -7.86 -4.60 3.18
N GLY A 39 -7.77 -5.42 4.24
CA GLY A 39 -6.72 -6.42 4.40
C GLY A 39 -5.47 -5.95 5.17
N TYR A 40 -5.42 -4.66 5.58
CA TYR A 40 -4.33 -4.11 6.38
C TYR A 40 -4.81 -3.51 7.71
N PRO A 41 -4.04 -3.69 8.81
CA PRO A 41 -4.23 -2.89 10.01
C PRO A 41 -3.82 -1.44 9.74
N THR A 42 -4.67 -0.49 10.13
CA THR A 42 -4.36 0.95 10.08
C THR A 42 -3.65 1.38 11.36
N GLY A 43 -2.43 1.90 11.24
CA GLY A 43 -1.61 2.35 12.36
C GLY A 43 -1.72 3.84 12.69
N ALA A 44 -2.60 4.62 12.04
CA ALA A 44 -2.88 6.03 12.39
C ALA A 44 -1.62 6.93 12.46
N ALA A 45 -0.74 6.80 11.47
CA ALA A 45 0.45 7.62 11.25
C ALA A 45 1.59 7.51 12.29
N ILE A 46 1.61 6.46 13.11
CA ILE A 46 2.81 6.16 13.93
C ILE A 46 3.98 5.58 13.10
N ARG A 47 3.76 5.10 11.87
CA ARG A 47 4.81 4.80 10.84
C ARG A 47 4.20 4.74 9.40
N ILE A 48 5.01 4.45 8.37
CA ILE A 48 4.82 4.74 6.94
C ILE A 48 4.28 3.60 6.03
N CYS A 49 3.69 4.04 4.91
CA CYS A 49 3.00 3.43 3.76
C CYS A 49 2.77 1.90 3.62
N TRP A 50 1.65 1.59 2.95
CA TRP A 50 1.40 0.34 2.23
C TRP A 50 1.48 0.56 0.70
N ARG A 51 1.74 -0.47 -0.13
CA ARG A 51 1.81 -0.42 -1.60
C ARG A 51 0.79 -1.34 -2.27
N SER A 52 -0.14 -0.80 -3.07
CA SER A 52 -0.94 -1.62 -4.00
C SER A 52 -0.02 -2.22 -5.04
N ARG A 53 -0.25 -3.44 -5.52
CA ARG A 53 0.38 -3.91 -6.77
C ARG A 53 -0.69 -3.79 -7.86
N GLY A 54 -0.38 -3.03 -8.91
CA GLY A 54 -1.11 -3.11 -10.17
C GLY A 54 -0.78 -4.41 -10.90
#